data_AF-W2J2Q1-F1
#
_entry.id   AF-W2J2Q1-F1
#
_cell.length_a   1.000
_cell.length_b   1.000
_cell.length_c   1.000
_cell.angle_alpha   90.00
_cell.angle_beta   90.00
_cell.angle_gamma   90.00
#
_symmetry.space_group_name_H-M   'P 1'
#
loop_
_entity.id
_entity.type
_entity.pdbx_description
1 polymer ?
#
loop_
_entity_poly.entity_id
_entity_poly.type
_entity_poly.pdbx_seq_one_letter_code
_entity_poly.pdbx_strand_id
1 'polypeptide(L)'
;MVVGHLFAAILFTAICDGNVDDAGCPSVGGWFICVGSAFFVFNFAISWGPVCWIYPAEIFPLGVRAPAVALSTAANWAMGAVMTEVVKLFPHLNINGVFFLFAGLCCICGIFVYFFCPETKGLMLEDIEVLFHSEQPKSPAFVEVKSPQQSMA
;
A
#
# COMPACT_ATOMS: atom_id res chain seq x y z
N MET A 1 3.63 -5.78 -0.18
CA MET A 1 2.18 -6.01 0.05
C MET A 1 1.48 -6.90 -0.99
N VAL A 2 1.62 -6.71 -2.31
CA VAL A 2 1.05 -7.63 -3.32
C VAL A 2 1.55 -9.06 -3.13
N VAL A 3 2.87 -9.22 -3.01
CA VAL A 3 3.53 -10.51 -2.78
C VAL A 3 3.02 -11.19 -1.51
N GLY A 4 2.82 -10.42 -0.44
CA GLY A 4 2.26 -10.92 0.83
C GLY A 4 0.84 -11.47 0.68
N HIS A 5 -0.05 -10.75 -0.02
CA HIS A 5 -1.41 -11.23 -0.29
C HIS A 5 -1.44 -12.45 -1.20
N LEU A 6 -0.63 -12.47 -2.27
CA LEU A 6 -0.56 -13.62 -3.17
C LEU A 6 -0.01 -14.85 -2.46
N PHE A 7 1.04 -14.69 -1.65
CA PHE A 7 1.59 -15.78 -0.86
C PHE A 7 0.54 -16.34 0.11
N ALA A 8 -0.15 -15.48 0.85
CA ALA A 8 -1.23 -15.90 1.74
C ALA A 8 -2.37 -16.59 0.95
N ALA A 9 -2.86 -15.98 -0.13
CA ALA A 9 -3.95 -16.54 -0.95
C ALA A 9 -3.62 -17.94 -1.49
N ILE A 10 -2.40 -18.13 -2.02
CA ILE A 10 -1.93 -19.41 -2.56
C ILE A 10 -1.80 -20.44 -1.44
N LEU A 11 -1.21 -20.05 -0.31
CA LEU A 11 -1.03 -20.92 0.85
C LEU A 11 -2.38 -21.40 1.42
N PHE A 12 -3.32 -20.48 1.58
CA PHE A 12 -4.67 -20.79 2.05
C PHE A 12 -5.43 -21.68 1.07
N THR A 13 -5.34 -21.41 -0.24
CA THR A 13 -5.97 -22.25 -1.28
C THR A 13 -5.38 -23.66 -1.36
N ALA A 14 -4.08 -23.81 -1.09
CA ALA A 14 -3.40 -25.10 -1.17
C ALA A 14 -3.61 -25.99 0.06
N ILE A 15 -3.92 -25.39 1.22
CA ILE A 15 -3.92 -26.10 2.52
C ILE A 15 -5.33 -26.20 3.11
N CYS A 16 -6.24 -25.30 2.75
CA CYS A 16 -7.55 -25.16 3.34
C CYS A 16 -8.62 -24.99 2.26
N ASP A 17 -9.84 -25.45 2.53
CA ASP A 17 -10.99 -25.28 1.62
C ASP A 17 -11.46 -23.81 1.59
N GLY A 18 -11.07 -23.03 2.61
CA GLY A 18 -11.28 -21.58 2.67
C GLY A 18 -12.72 -21.17 3.01
N ASN A 19 -13.58 -22.11 3.39
CA ASN A 19 -14.90 -21.84 3.92
C ASN A 19 -14.80 -21.18 5.32
N VAL A 20 -15.73 -20.29 5.62
CA VAL A 20 -15.77 -19.46 6.83
C VAL A 20 -16.20 -20.21 8.06
N ASP A 21 -17.05 -21.23 7.90
CA ASP A 21 -17.62 -22.02 9.00
C ASP A 21 -16.74 -23.23 9.36
N ASP A 22 -16.08 -23.80 8.36
CA ASP A 22 -15.06 -24.83 8.53
C ASP A 22 -13.97 -24.66 7.47
N ALA A 23 -12.79 -24.22 7.89
CA ALA A 23 -11.69 -23.98 6.97
C ALA A 23 -11.14 -25.29 6.35
N GLY A 24 -11.49 -26.47 6.88
CA GLY A 24 -11.09 -27.77 6.33
C GLY A 24 -9.57 -28.01 6.38
N CYS A 25 -8.85 -27.32 7.26
CA CYS A 25 -7.39 -27.38 7.31
C CYS A 25 -6.90 -28.59 8.13
N PRO A 26 -5.79 -29.25 7.72
CA PRO A 26 -5.09 -30.22 8.57
C PRO A 26 -4.62 -29.59 9.90
N SER A 27 -4.34 -30.39 10.95
CA SER A 27 -3.82 -29.84 12.22
C SER A 27 -2.53 -29.02 12.07
N VAL A 28 -1.71 -29.30 11.04
CA VAL A 28 -0.52 -28.50 10.70
C VAL A 28 -0.85 -27.20 9.96
N GLY A 29 -2.06 -27.11 9.37
CA GLY A 29 -2.54 -25.96 8.60
C GLY A 29 -2.59 -24.66 9.40
N GLY A 30 -2.85 -24.73 10.70
CA GLY A 30 -2.82 -23.55 11.58
C GLY A 30 -1.46 -22.84 11.59
N TRP A 31 -0.35 -23.59 11.58
CA TRP A 31 0.99 -22.99 11.54
C TRP A 31 1.24 -22.24 10.23
N PHE A 32 0.79 -22.82 9.11
CA PHE A 32 0.91 -22.19 7.80
C PHE A 32 0.08 -20.90 7.72
N ILE A 33 -1.14 -20.89 8.26
CA ILE A 33 -1.96 -19.68 8.36
C ILE A 33 -1.23 -18.57 9.12
N CYS A 34 -0.63 -18.90 10.27
CA CYS A 34 0.14 -17.95 11.05
C CYS A 34 1.34 -17.40 10.27
N VAL A 35 2.11 -18.25 9.61
CA VAL A 35 3.27 -17.84 8.80
C VAL A 35 2.85 -16.98 7.61
N GLY A 36 1.79 -17.36 6.89
CA GLY A 36 1.24 -16.59 5.77
C GLY A 36 0.79 -15.19 6.20
N SER A 37 0.09 -15.13 7.33
CA SER A 37 -0.39 -13.87 7.91
C SER A 37 0.78 -12.99 8.37
N ALA A 38 1.77 -13.58 9.05
CA ALA A 38 2.97 -12.86 9.49
C ALA A 38 3.77 -12.31 8.30
N PHE A 39 3.92 -13.09 7.23
CA PHE A 39 4.60 -12.65 6.02
C PHE A 39 3.86 -11.51 5.32
N PHE A 40 2.52 -11.56 5.28
CA PHE A 40 1.69 -10.46 4.81
C PHE A 40 1.92 -9.18 5.64
N VAL A 41 1.87 -9.29 6.98
CA VAL A 41 2.09 -8.14 7.89
C VAL A 41 3.50 -7.56 7.71
N PHE A 42 4.53 -8.40 7.60
CA PHE A 42 5.89 -7.96 7.32
C PHE A 42 5.97 -7.13 6.03
N ASN A 43 5.35 -7.64 4.96
CA ASN A 43 5.27 -6.96 3.67
C ASN A 43 4.52 -5.63 3.70
N PHE A 44 3.55 -5.47 4.60
CA PHE A 44 2.88 -4.20 4.84
C PHE A 44 3.79 -3.24 5.61
N ALA A 45 4.40 -3.72 6.69
CA ALA A 45 5.24 -2.94 7.59
C ALA A 45 6.47 -2.30 6.91
N ILE A 46 7.06 -2.96 5.91
CA ILE A 46 8.21 -2.39 5.18
C ILE A 46 7.81 -1.52 3.98
N SER A 47 6.54 -1.51 3.59
CA SER A 47 6.08 -0.77 2.40
C SER A 47 4.98 0.22 2.74
N TRP A 48 3.71 -0.20 2.65
CA TRP A 48 2.57 0.71 2.78
C TRP A 48 2.36 1.21 4.20
N GLY A 49 2.85 0.50 5.21
CA GLY A 49 2.76 0.90 6.62
C GLY A 49 3.36 2.29 6.88
N PRO A 50 4.65 2.53 6.59
CA PRO A 50 5.27 3.84 6.77
C PRO A 50 5.08 4.77 5.56
N VAL A 51 5.16 4.24 4.33
CA VAL A 51 5.22 5.09 3.12
C VAL A 51 3.92 5.84 2.90
N CYS A 52 2.76 5.28 3.27
CA CYS A 52 1.48 5.96 3.10
C CYS A 52 1.33 7.23 3.97
N TRP A 53 2.13 7.35 5.04
CA TRP A 53 2.14 8.54 5.90
C TRP A 53 3.24 9.52 5.51
N ILE A 54 4.37 9.01 5.05
CA ILE A 54 5.50 9.83 4.60
C ILE A 54 5.15 10.56 3.31
N TYR A 55 4.63 9.85 2.32
CA TYR A 55 4.45 10.40 0.98
C TYR A 55 3.49 11.60 0.93
N PRO A 56 2.28 11.58 1.55
CA PRO A 56 1.43 12.77 1.63
C PRO A 56 2.08 13.94 2.38
N ALA A 57 2.93 13.68 3.38
CA ALA A 57 3.61 14.74 4.12
C ALA A 57 4.67 15.46 3.26
N GLU A 58 5.22 14.77 2.26
CA GLU A 58 6.29 15.29 1.39
C GLU A 58 5.75 15.98 0.14
N ILE A 59 4.73 15.42 -0.53
CA ILE A 59 4.28 15.90 -1.84
C ILE A 59 3.54 17.24 -1.81
N PHE A 60 2.97 17.62 -0.67
CA PHE A 60 2.17 18.85 -0.59
C PHE A 60 3.05 20.09 -0.35
N PRO A 61 2.82 21.18 -1.11
CA PRO A 61 3.54 22.43 -0.92
C PRO A 61 3.25 23.04 0.45
N LEU A 62 4.23 23.75 0.99
CA LEU A 62 4.24 24.21 2.39
C LEU A 62 2.99 25.00 2.77
N GLY A 63 2.49 25.87 1.88
CA GLY A 63 1.35 26.74 2.17
C GLY A 63 0.02 26.01 2.40
N VAL A 64 -0.16 24.79 1.85
CA VAL A 64 -1.40 24.00 1.98
C VAL A 64 -1.16 22.61 2.57
N ARG A 65 0.05 22.31 3.03
CA ARG A 65 0.42 20.98 3.54
C ARG A 65 -0.48 20.53 4.68
N ALA A 66 -0.67 21.36 5.69
CA ALA A 66 -1.47 20.98 6.87
C ALA A 66 -2.91 20.56 6.50
N PRO A 67 -3.72 21.37 5.78
CA PRO A 67 -5.06 20.96 5.40
C PRO A 67 -5.07 19.79 4.39
N ALA A 68 -4.10 19.69 3.49
CA ALA A 68 -4.03 18.60 2.52
C ALA A 68 -3.71 17.24 3.17
N VAL A 69 -2.75 17.21 4.11
CA VAL A 69 -2.43 16.01 4.91
C VAL A 69 -3.61 15.62 5.80
N ALA A 70 -4.32 16.60 6.38
CA ALA A 70 -5.52 16.33 7.16
C ALA A 70 -6.63 15.67 6.31
N LEU A 71 -6.85 16.16 5.08
CA LEU A 71 -7.81 15.56 4.16
C LEU A 71 -7.41 14.15 3.74
N SER A 72 -6.12 13.92 3.43
CA SER A 72 -5.59 12.60 3.13
C SER A 72 -5.81 11.62 4.30
N THR A 73 -5.55 12.08 5.53
CA THR A 73 -5.78 11.29 6.74
C THR A 73 -7.27 10.99 6.95
N ALA A 74 -8.15 11.98 6.73
CA ALA A 74 -9.60 11.78 6.82
C ALA A 74 -10.10 10.76 5.79
N ALA A 75 -9.59 10.82 4.55
CA ALA A 75 -9.90 9.84 3.51
C ALA A 75 -9.42 8.43 3.90
N ASN A 76 -8.24 8.30 4.50
CA ASN A 76 -7.75 7.03 5.04
C ASN A 76 -8.72 6.45 6.11
N TRP A 77 -9.18 7.27 7.06
CA TRP A 77 -10.12 6.80 8.08
C TRP A 77 -11.50 6.45 7.50
N ALA A 78 -11.99 7.23 6.53
CA ALA A 78 -13.23 6.93 5.82
C ALA A 78 -13.13 5.57 5.08
N MET A 79 -12.02 5.31 4.40
CA MET A 79 -11.77 4.01 3.78
C MET A 79 -11.60 2.89 4.81
N GLY A 80 -11.03 3.19 5.98
CA GLY A 80 -11.00 2.27 7.12
C GLY A 80 -12.40 1.85 7.57
N ALA A 81 -13.36 2.78 7.61
CA ALA A 81 -14.76 2.47 7.87
C ALA A 81 -15.39 1.61 6.76
N VAL A 82 -15.03 1.84 5.49
CA VAL A 82 -15.48 0.96 4.39
C VAL A 82 -14.88 -0.45 4.54
N MET A 83 -13.64 -0.58 5.02
CA MET A 83 -13.02 -1.90 5.20
C MET A 83 -13.71 -2.77 6.24
N THR A 84 -14.47 -2.21 7.19
CA THR A 84 -15.24 -3.04 8.13
C THR A 84 -16.35 -3.83 7.42
N GLU A 85 -16.81 -3.36 6.26
CA GLU A 85 -17.86 -4.02 5.47
C GLU A 85 -17.35 -5.21 4.65
N VAL A 86 -16.02 -5.36 4.51
CA VAL A 86 -15.40 -6.47 3.77
C VAL A 86 -15.77 -7.82 4.38
N VAL A 87 -16.04 -7.89 5.68
CA VAL A 87 -16.51 -9.10 6.36
C VAL A 87 -17.77 -9.69 5.71
N LYS A 88 -18.61 -8.85 5.10
CA LYS A 88 -19.83 -9.26 4.39
C LYS A 88 -19.55 -9.97 3.06
N LEU A 89 -18.33 -9.87 2.52
CA LEU A 89 -17.93 -10.54 1.28
C LEU A 89 -17.49 -11.99 1.50
N PHE A 90 -17.14 -12.37 2.72
CA PHE A 90 -16.61 -13.71 3.02
C PHE A 90 -17.58 -14.85 2.67
N PRO A 91 -18.91 -14.76 2.89
CA PRO A 91 -19.84 -15.81 2.48
C PRO A 91 -19.97 -16.00 0.95
N HIS A 92 -19.57 -14.99 0.16
CA HIS A 92 -19.68 -15.02 -1.30
C HIS A 92 -18.37 -15.38 -1.99
N LEU A 93 -17.24 -14.93 -1.43
CA LEU A 93 -15.91 -15.07 -2.03
C LEU A 93 -15.02 -16.07 -1.31
N ASN A 94 -15.44 -16.59 -0.15
CA ASN A 94 -14.59 -17.37 0.77
C ASN A 94 -13.35 -16.57 1.23
N ILE A 95 -12.61 -17.10 2.21
CA ILE A 95 -11.43 -16.41 2.73
C ILE A 95 -10.36 -16.22 1.62
N ASN A 96 -10.18 -17.25 0.80
CA ASN A 96 -9.19 -17.28 -0.28
C ASN A 96 -9.49 -16.22 -1.34
N GLY A 97 -10.76 -16.08 -1.74
CA GLY A 97 -11.17 -15.10 -2.75
C GLY A 97 -11.03 -13.66 -2.27
N VAL A 98 -11.24 -13.40 -0.97
CA VAL A 98 -10.99 -12.06 -0.38
C VAL A 98 -9.48 -11.71 -0.45
N PHE A 99 -8.59 -12.65 -0.16
CA PHE A 99 -7.14 -12.43 -0.31
C PHE A 99 -6.74 -12.16 -1.77
N PHE A 100 -7.33 -12.87 -2.75
CA PHE A 100 -7.10 -12.60 -4.17
C PHE A 100 -7.65 -11.25 -4.62
N LEU A 101 -8.82 -10.84 -4.13
CA LEU A 101 -9.40 -9.52 -4.39
C LEU A 101 -8.45 -8.41 -3.92
N PHE A 102 -7.93 -8.52 -2.70
CA PHE A 102 -6.97 -7.54 -2.19
C PHE A 102 -5.62 -7.59 -2.90
N ALA A 103 -5.15 -8.76 -3.34
CA ALA A 103 -3.97 -8.85 -4.19
C ALA A 103 -4.17 -8.06 -5.49
N GLY A 104 -5.32 -8.22 -6.14
CA GLY A 104 -5.68 -7.47 -7.36
C GLY A 104 -5.75 -5.97 -7.12
N LEU A 105 -6.41 -5.53 -6.05
CA LEU A 105 -6.48 -4.12 -5.69
C LEU A 105 -5.08 -3.54 -5.40
N CYS A 106 -4.24 -4.27 -4.68
CA CYS A 106 -2.86 -3.87 -4.43
C CYS A 106 -2.03 -3.77 -5.72
N CYS A 107 -2.29 -4.61 -6.73
CA CYS A 107 -1.66 -4.48 -8.04
C CYS A 107 -2.07 -3.19 -8.74
N ILE A 108 -3.36 -2.85 -8.73
CA ILE A 108 -3.88 -1.60 -9.31
C ILE A 108 -3.24 -0.39 -8.60
N CYS A 109 -3.18 -0.41 -7.26
CA CYS A 109 -2.48 0.62 -6.48
C CYS A 109 -0.99 0.69 -6.84
N GLY A 110 -0.32 -0.45 -7.03
CA GLY A 110 1.07 -0.50 -7.46
C GLY A 110 1.30 0.12 -8.83
N ILE A 111 0.40 -0.13 -9.80
CA ILE A 111 0.41 0.51 -11.12
C ILE A 111 0.20 2.02 -10.98
N PHE A 112 -0.74 2.45 -10.15
CA PHE A 112 -0.96 3.86 -9.88
C PHE A 112 0.30 4.54 -9.33
N VAL A 113 0.93 3.94 -8.31
CA VAL A 113 2.19 4.46 -7.75
C VAL A 113 3.28 4.51 -8.81
N TYR A 114 3.42 3.45 -9.60
CA TYR A 114 4.46 3.36 -10.62
C TYR A 114 4.32 4.42 -11.72
N PHE A 115 3.13 4.88 -12.08
CA PHE A 115 2.95 5.86 -13.16
C PHE A 115 2.72 7.29 -12.66
N PHE A 116 2.07 7.46 -11.51
CA PHE A 116 1.56 8.76 -11.05
C PHE A 116 2.25 9.30 -9.79
N CYS A 117 3.03 8.48 -9.08
CA CYS A 117 3.75 8.92 -7.88
C CYS A 117 5.25 9.08 -8.19
N PRO A 118 5.73 10.32 -8.44
CA PRO A 118 7.16 10.56 -8.60
C PRO A 118 7.94 10.31 -7.30
N GLU A 119 9.22 10.00 -7.42
CA GLU A 119 10.11 9.81 -6.25
C GLU A 119 10.41 11.16 -5.58
N THR A 120 10.29 11.20 -4.24
CA THR A 120 10.48 12.40 -3.41
C THR A 120 11.78 12.39 -2.62
N LYS A 121 12.48 11.25 -2.58
CA LYS A 121 13.70 11.08 -1.80
C LYS A 121 14.81 12.06 -2.21
N GLY A 122 15.36 12.75 -1.21
CA GLY A 122 16.50 13.65 -1.38
C GLY A 122 16.13 15.08 -1.77
N LEU A 123 14.84 15.37 -1.94
CA LEU A 123 14.32 16.73 -2.14
C LEU A 123 14.05 17.42 -0.81
N MET A 124 14.34 18.72 -0.76
CA MET A 124 13.87 19.58 0.33
C MET A 124 12.35 19.78 0.20
N LEU A 125 11.66 19.85 1.34
CA LEU A 125 10.22 20.07 1.41
C LEU A 125 9.77 21.41 0.80
N GLU A 126 10.71 22.35 0.64
CA GLU A 126 10.55 23.67 0.02
C GLU A 126 10.56 23.58 -1.51
N ASP A 127 11.31 22.62 -2.05
CA ASP A 127 11.57 22.48 -3.49
C ASP A 127 10.60 21.50 -4.18
N ILE A 128 9.64 20.92 -3.43
CA ILE A 128 8.73 19.90 -3.96
C ILE A 128 7.88 20.39 -5.14
N GLU A 129 7.58 21.70 -5.19
CA GLU A 129 6.81 22.32 -6.27
C GLU A 129 7.52 22.20 -7.63
N VAL A 130 8.86 22.15 -7.64
CA VAL A 130 9.66 21.99 -8.86
C VAL A 130 9.41 20.62 -9.50
N LEU A 131 9.19 19.58 -8.68
CA LEU A 131 8.92 18.22 -9.14
C LEU A 131 7.63 18.17 -9.98
N PHE A 132 6.60 18.88 -9.54
CA PHE A 132 5.27 18.87 -10.16
C PHE A 132 5.07 19.90 -11.28
N HIS A 133 5.92 20.94 -11.35
CA HIS A 133 5.90 21.94 -12.44
C HIS A 133 6.75 21.58 -13.67
N SER A 134 7.63 20.57 -13.57
CA SER A 134 8.40 20.09 -14.72
C SER A 134 7.50 19.34 -15.72
N GLU A 135 7.70 19.49 -17.04
CA GLU A 135 6.84 18.92 -18.10
C GLU A 135 6.81 17.36 -18.15
N GLN A 136 7.45 16.68 -17.20
CA GLN A 136 7.54 15.21 -17.13
C GLN A 136 7.31 14.69 -15.70
N PRO A 137 6.10 14.82 -15.10
CA PRO A 137 5.79 14.16 -13.83
C PRO A 137 5.39 12.71 -14.11
N LYS A 138 6.25 11.96 -14.82
CA LYS A 138 6.05 10.53 -15.06
C LYS A 138 7.11 9.78 -14.27
N SER A 139 6.64 8.97 -13.33
CA SER A 139 7.47 7.98 -12.64
C SER A 139 7.89 6.93 -13.69
N PRO A 140 9.13 7.02 -14.19
CA PRO A 140 10.09 5.95 -13.91
C PRO A 140 11.55 6.41 -13.76
N ALA A 141 11.87 7.71 -13.82
CA ALA A 141 13.23 8.19 -13.63
C ALA A 141 13.35 8.81 -12.23
N PHE A 142 14.28 8.29 -11.42
CA PHE A 142 14.87 9.08 -10.35
C PHE A 142 15.48 10.33 -11.00
N VAL A 143 14.75 11.43 -11.00
CA VAL A 143 15.32 12.71 -11.38
C VAL A 143 16.06 13.19 -10.14
N GLU A 144 17.39 13.09 -10.17
CA GLU A 144 18.24 13.71 -9.15
C GLU A 144 18.12 15.22 -9.27
N VAL A 145 17.03 15.77 -8.73
CA VAL A 145 16.87 17.20 -8.55
C VAL A 145 17.73 17.53 -7.34
N LYS A 146 18.98 17.98 -7.58
CA LYS A 146 19.81 18.50 -6.51
C LYS A 146 19.15 19.78 -5.97
N SER A 147 18.82 19.77 -4.69
CA SER A 147 18.40 20.99 -4.00
C SER A 147 19.48 22.08 -4.19
N PRO A 148 19.11 23.36 -4.32
CA PRO A 148 20.09 24.44 -4.54
C PRO A 148 21.24 24.43 -3.54
N GLN A 149 21.00 24.02 -2.29
CA GLN A 149 22.00 23.90 -1.23
C GLN A 149 22.99 22.74 -1.41
N GLN A 150 22.61 21.65 -2.08
CA GLN A 150 23.51 20.52 -2.38
C GLN A 150 24.48 20.78 -3.54
N SER A 151 24.28 21.84 -4.34
CA SER A 151 25.24 22.22 -5.40
C SER A 151 26.37 23.13 -4.89
N MET A 152 26.28 23.59 -3.64
CA MET A 152 27.24 24.50 -2.99
C MET A 152 28.19 23.80 -2.00
N ALA A 153 28.18 22.46 -1.94
CA ALA A 153 29.05 21.65 -1.07
C ALA A 153 29.97 20.74 -1.88
#